data_AF-A0A4S0RFL2-F1
#
_entry.id   AF-A0A4S0RFL2-F1
#
_cell.length_a   1.000
_cell.length_b   1.000
_cell.length_c   1.000
_cell.angle_alpha   90.00
_cell.angle_beta   90.00
_cell.angle_gamma   90.00
#
_symmetry.space_group_name_H-M   'P 1'
#
loop_
_entity.id
_entity.type
_entity.pdbx_description
1 polymer ?
#
loop_
_entity_poly.entity_id
_entity_poly.type
_entity_poly.pdbx_seq_one_letter_code
_entity_poly.pdbx_strand_id
1 'polypeptide(L)'
;SQHYNLSTALRQSWTGLFTFTFILQAPLVLLGLHPAVIAFVFGFNLVWQFWIHTETIGKMWGWFEFIFNTPSHHRVHHATNPRYLDANYAGTLIIWDRMFGTFVEELEEDRPRYGIVKNIGTFNPLKVAFHEWIGMFK
;
A
#
# COMPACT_ATOMS: atom_id res chain seq x y z
N SER A 1 -0.25 10.31 10.10
CA SER A 1 -1.06 11.52 9.84
C SER A 1 -2.40 11.06 9.29
N GLN A 2 -3.47 11.80 9.56
CA GLN A 2 -4.83 11.49 9.13
C GLN A 2 -5.17 12.14 7.78
N HIS A 3 -4.17 12.73 7.11
CA HIS A 3 -4.30 13.32 5.78
C HIS A 3 -3.71 12.38 4.73
N TYR A 4 -4.44 12.16 3.65
CA TYR A 4 -4.02 11.34 2.52
C TYR A 4 -3.70 12.23 1.31
N ASN A 5 -2.44 12.20 0.88
CA ASN A 5 -1.95 12.94 -0.27
C ASN A 5 -0.64 12.33 -0.78
N LEU A 6 -0.04 12.93 -1.80
CA LEU A 6 1.19 12.44 -2.43
C LEU A 6 2.35 12.25 -1.45
N SER A 7 2.43 13.04 -0.37
CA SER A 7 3.48 12.85 0.65
C SER A 7 3.33 11.55 1.45
N THR A 8 2.12 10.98 1.50
CA THR A 8 1.88 9.67 2.12
C THR A 8 2.67 8.56 1.40
N ALA A 9 2.81 8.65 0.08
CA ALA A 9 3.59 7.68 -0.71
C ALA A 9 5.06 7.60 -0.27
N LEU A 10 5.61 8.71 0.22
CA LEU A 10 7.01 8.83 0.63
C LEU A 10 7.28 8.28 2.04
N ARG A 11 6.24 7.91 2.80
CA ARG A 11 6.35 7.43 4.18
C ARG A 11 6.60 5.92 4.24
N GLN A 12 7.62 5.46 3.52
CA GLN A 12 8.02 4.06 3.51
C GLN A 12 8.72 3.67 4.82
N SER A 13 8.50 2.45 5.27
CA SER A 13 9.23 1.92 6.43
C SER A 13 10.68 1.64 6.05
N TRP A 14 11.62 2.24 6.77
CA TRP A 14 13.05 1.92 6.66
C TRP A 14 13.46 0.63 7.40
N THR A 15 12.52 0.01 8.14
CA THR A 15 12.76 -1.26 8.85
C THR A 15 12.46 -2.48 7.96
N GLY A 16 12.08 -2.26 6.70
CA GLY A 16 11.70 -3.32 5.77
C GLY A 16 12.78 -4.37 5.50
N LEU A 17 14.07 -4.06 5.72
CA LEU A 17 15.14 -5.06 5.63
C LEU A 17 15.02 -6.16 6.69
N PHE A 18 14.42 -5.85 7.84
CA PHE A 18 14.22 -6.80 8.94
C PHE A 18 12.98 -7.68 8.76
N THR A 19 12.17 -7.45 7.72
CA THR A 19 10.98 -8.29 7.42
C THR A 19 11.31 -9.47 6.51
N PHE A 20 12.58 -9.65 6.13
CA PHE A 20 13.06 -10.76 5.31
C PHE A 20 12.33 -10.94 3.97
N THR A 21 11.68 -9.88 3.47
CA THR A 21 10.94 -9.89 2.20
C THR A 21 11.82 -10.23 0.99
N PHE A 22 13.13 -9.99 1.07
CA PHE A 22 14.10 -10.42 0.06
C PHE A 22 14.15 -11.94 -0.13
N ILE A 23 13.79 -12.75 0.88
CA ILE A 23 13.74 -14.21 0.77
C ILE A 23 12.67 -14.62 -0.26
N LEU A 24 11.56 -13.89 -0.35
CA LEU A 24 10.52 -14.15 -1.34
C LEU A 24 10.99 -13.88 -2.77
N GLN A 25 12.01 -13.02 -2.93
CA GLN A 25 12.59 -12.67 -4.23
C GLN A 25 13.76 -13.58 -4.63
N ALA A 26 14.43 -14.21 -3.65
CA ALA A 26 15.61 -15.05 -3.87
C ALA A 26 15.36 -16.19 -4.88
N PRO A 27 14.23 -16.93 -4.87
CA PRO A 27 13.97 -17.95 -5.88
C PRO A 27 14.03 -17.42 -7.32
N LEU A 28 13.55 -16.20 -7.57
CA LEU A 28 13.60 -15.61 -8.92
C LEU A 28 15.04 -15.42 -9.39
N VAL A 29 15.90 -14.91 -8.52
CA VAL A 29 17.34 -14.72 -8.82
C VAL A 29 18.03 -16.07 -9.01
N LEU A 30 17.74 -17.04 -8.15
CA LEU A 30 18.30 -18.40 -8.23
C LEU A 30 17.86 -19.13 -9.52
N LEU A 31 16.68 -18.81 -10.06
CA LEU A 31 16.19 -19.29 -11.35
C LEU A 31 16.77 -18.51 -12.55
N GLY A 32 17.71 -17.59 -12.33
CA GLY A 32 18.44 -16.87 -13.38
C GLY A 32 17.90 -15.48 -13.70
N LEU A 33 16.92 -14.95 -12.95
CA LEU A 33 16.45 -13.59 -13.15
C LEU A 33 17.50 -12.59 -12.67
N HIS A 34 17.94 -11.70 -13.56
CA HIS A 34 18.92 -10.69 -13.21
C HIS A 34 18.38 -9.73 -12.13
N PRO A 35 19.08 -9.48 -11.01
CA PRO A 35 18.59 -8.63 -9.91
C PRO A 35 18.18 -7.21 -10.34
N ALA A 36 18.80 -6.65 -11.37
CA ALA A 36 18.42 -5.35 -11.92
C ALA A 36 16.97 -5.32 -12.43
N VAL A 37 16.41 -6.44 -12.89
CA VAL A 37 15.00 -6.52 -13.29
C VAL A 37 14.08 -6.36 -12.08
N ILE A 38 14.43 -7.00 -10.96
CA ILE A 38 13.68 -6.86 -9.70
C ILE A 38 13.72 -5.41 -9.22
N ALA A 39 14.91 -4.80 -9.24
CA ALA A 39 15.08 -3.38 -8.89
C ALA A 39 14.27 -2.45 -9.81
N PHE A 40 14.23 -2.74 -11.11
CA PHE A 40 13.44 -1.98 -12.08
C PHE A 40 11.93 -2.10 -11.80
N VAL A 41 11.41 -3.31 -11.61
CA VAL A 41 9.99 -3.55 -11.32
C VAL A 41 9.60 -2.89 -9.99
N PHE A 42 10.45 -2.97 -8.98
CA PHE A 42 10.24 -2.28 -7.70
C PHE A 42 10.20 -0.75 -7.88
N GLY A 43 11.15 -0.18 -8.63
CA GLY A 43 11.17 1.26 -8.94
C GLY A 43 9.92 1.71 -9.71
N PHE A 44 9.51 0.94 -10.72
CA PHE A 44 8.27 1.20 -11.45
C PHE A 44 7.05 1.16 -10.52
N ASN A 45 6.98 0.17 -9.62
CA ASN A 45 5.89 0.06 -8.66
C ASN A 45 5.83 1.26 -7.71
N LEU A 46 6.96 1.78 -7.23
CA LEU A 46 7.01 2.99 -6.41
C LEU A 46 6.50 4.22 -7.16
N VAL A 47 6.92 4.40 -8.42
CA VAL A 47 6.45 5.52 -9.26
C VAL A 47 4.97 5.39 -9.55
N TRP A 48 4.48 4.19 -9.84
CA TRP A 48 3.06 3.94 -10.04
C TRP A 48 2.26 4.27 -8.79
N GLN A 49 2.70 3.79 -7.63
CA GLN A 49 2.01 4.05 -6.38
C GLN A 49 2.02 5.54 -6.02
N PHE A 50 3.04 6.31 -6.39
CA PHE A 50 3.10 7.74 -6.05
C PHE A 50 1.86 8.51 -6.52
N TRP A 51 1.49 8.41 -7.80
CA TRP A 51 0.43 9.26 -8.36
C TRP A 51 -0.98 8.88 -7.86
N ILE A 52 -1.19 7.63 -7.46
CA ILE A 52 -2.48 7.16 -6.91
C ILE A 52 -2.72 7.60 -5.46
N HIS A 53 -1.74 8.22 -4.79
CA HIS A 53 -1.93 8.84 -3.47
C HIS A 53 -2.60 10.20 -3.56
N THR A 54 -3.86 10.23 -3.98
CA THR A 54 -4.65 11.46 -4.07
C THR A 54 -6.14 11.21 -3.82
N GLU A 55 -6.81 12.24 -3.31
CA GLU A 55 -8.27 12.31 -3.18
C GLU A 55 -8.92 13.06 -4.36
N THR A 56 -8.13 13.74 -5.19
CA THR A 56 -8.63 14.62 -6.26
C THR A 56 -9.21 13.85 -7.44
N ILE A 57 -8.67 12.66 -7.71
CA ILE A 57 -9.15 11.80 -8.79
C ILE A 57 -10.13 10.79 -8.19
N GLY A 58 -11.39 10.82 -8.65
CA GLY A 58 -12.44 9.88 -8.25
C GLY A 58 -12.19 8.47 -8.78
N LYS A 59 -13.15 7.95 -9.55
CA LYS A 59 -13.01 6.66 -10.26
C LYS A 59 -12.46 6.88 -11.67
N MET A 60 -11.65 5.94 -12.14
CA MET A 60 -11.14 5.92 -13.51
C MET A 60 -12.11 5.14 -14.44
N TRP A 61 -11.77 5.02 -15.72
CA TRP A 61 -12.56 4.20 -16.65
C TRP A 61 -12.60 2.72 -16.19
N GLY A 62 -13.77 2.08 -16.33
CA GLY A 62 -14.01 0.74 -15.75
C GLY A 62 -13.01 -0.33 -16.18
N TRP A 63 -12.54 -0.35 -17.43
CA TRP A 63 -11.51 -1.32 -17.86
C TRP A 63 -10.16 -1.06 -17.18
N PHE A 64 -9.84 0.21 -16.91
CA PHE A 64 -8.62 0.60 -16.23
C PHE A 64 -8.70 0.22 -14.76
N GLU A 65 -9.84 0.46 -14.10
CA GLU A 65 -10.09 0.03 -12.72
C GLU A 65 -10.17 -1.50 -12.56
N PHE A 66 -10.50 -2.22 -13.63
CA PHE A 66 -10.51 -3.67 -13.58
C PHE A 66 -9.09 -4.24 -13.46
N ILE A 67 -8.12 -3.64 -14.14
CA ILE A 67 -6.75 -4.17 -14.29
C ILE A 67 -5.77 -3.51 -13.32
N PHE A 68 -5.85 -2.19 -13.16
CA PHE A 68 -4.86 -1.39 -12.44
C PHE A 68 -5.36 -0.89 -11.08
N ASN A 69 -4.44 -0.74 -10.13
CA ASN A 69 -4.68 0.01 -8.92
C ASN A 69 -4.81 1.51 -9.29
N THR A 70 -5.91 2.12 -8.87
CA THR A 70 -6.31 3.51 -9.17
C THR A 70 -6.37 4.31 -7.87
N PRO A 71 -6.49 5.66 -7.94
CA PRO A 71 -6.65 6.46 -6.74
C PRO A 71 -7.79 5.99 -5.83
N SER A 72 -8.92 5.56 -6.39
CA SER A 72 -10.06 5.02 -5.62
C SER A 72 -9.70 3.74 -4.88
N HIS A 73 -9.09 2.77 -5.56
CA HIS A 73 -8.67 1.51 -4.92
C HIS A 73 -7.62 1.75 -3.83
N HIS A 74 -6.68 2.67 -4.08
CA HIS A 74 -5.60 2.95 -3.13
C HIS A 74 -6.08 3.74 -1.91
N ARG A 75 -7.11 4.59 -2.05
CA ARG A 75 -7.77 5.20 -0.89
C ARG A 75 -8.37 4.15 0.05
N VAL A 76 -8.99 3.11 -0.49
CA VAL A 76 -9.51 1.97 0.30
C VAL A 76 -8.37 1.28 1.05
N HIS A 77 -7.25 1.02 0.38
CA HIS A 77 -6.06 0.42 1.02
C HIS A 77 -5.56 1.23 2.23
N HIS A 78 -5.59 2.58 2.14
CA HIS A 78 -5.17 3.47 3.23
C HIS A 78 -6.27 3.78 4.26
N ALA A 79 -7.48 3.25 4.08
CA ALA A 79 -8.61 3.54 4.93
C ALA A 79 -8.56 2.75 6.24
N THR A 80 -9.22 3.29 7.25
CA THR A 80 -9.36 2.70 8.59
C THR A 80 -10.82 2.33 8.89
N ASN A 81 -11.73 2.49 7.92
CA ASN A 81 -13.11 2.04 8.03
C ASN A 81 -13.12 0.51 8.18
N PRO A 82 -13.94 -0.07 9.08
CA PRO A 82 -13.97 -1.52 9.30
C PRO A 82 -14.14 -2.37 8.03
N ARG A 83 -14.91 -1.88 7.04
CA ARG A 83 -15.13 -2.55 5.74
C ARG A 83 -13.87 -2.62 4.86
N TYR A 84 -12.98 -1.64 4.99
CA TYR A 84 -11.82 -1.45 4.11
C TYR A 84 -10.52 -1.98 4.72
N LEU A 85 -10.56 -2.46 5.96
CA LEU A 85 -9.43 -3.13 6.56
C LEU A 85 -9.08 -4.38 5.73
N ASP A 86 -7.80 -4.63 5.57
CA ASP A 86 -7.29 -5.84 4.92
C ASP A 86 -7.78 -6.02 3.46
N ALA A 87 -7.83 -4.92 2.71
CA ALA A 87 -8.27 -4.89 1.32
C ALA A 87 -7.27 -4.18 0.39
N ASN A 88 -7.36 -4.50 -0.91
CA ASN A 88 -6.64 -3.85 -2.01
C ASN A 88 -5.11 -3.77 -1.80
N TYR A 89 -4.46 -4.91 -1.65
CA TYR A 89 -3.02 -5.02 -1.36
C TYR A 89 -2.11 -4.70 -2.56
N ALA A 90 -2.58 -4.86 -3.79
CA ALA A 90 -1.72 -4.76 -4.96
C ALA A 90 -1.28 -3.33 -5.27
N GLY A 91 0.02 -3.08 -5.40
CA GLY A 91 0.53 -1.73 -5.68
C GLY A 91 0.31 -1.21 -7.11
N THR A 92 0.18 -2.09 -8.11
CA THR A 92 0.02 -1.69 -9.53
C THR A 92 -1.15 -2.38 -10.21
N LEU A 93 -1.26 -3.70 -10.07
CA LEU A 93 -2.26 -4.50 -10.78
C LEU A 93 -3.31 -5.00 -9.79
N ILE A 94 -4.46 -4.32 -9.72
CA ILE A 94 -5.55 -4.68 -8.80
C ILE A 94 -6.20 -6.02 -9.17
N ILE A 95 -5.91 -6.55 -10.36
CA ILE A 95 -6.39 -7.87 -10.78
C ILE A 95 -6.01 -8.96 -9.77
N TRP A 96 -4.87 -8.84 -9.08
CA TRP A 96 -4.47 -9.78 -8.04
C TRP A 96 -5.48 -9.80 -6.89
N ASP A 97 -5.90 -8.64 -6.40
CA ASP A 97 -6.92 -8.55 -5.35
C ASP A 97 -8.27 -9.13 -5.79
N ARG A 98 -8.62 -8.98 -7.07
CA ARG A 98 -9.83 -9.60 -7.62
C ARG A 98 -9.71 -11.13 -7.66
N MET A 99 -8.56 -11.64 -8.09
CA MET A 99 -8.30 -13.08 -8.17
C MET A 99 -8.27 -13.76 -6.79
N PHE A 100 -7.74 -13.07 -5.79
CA PHE A 100 -7.59 -13.60 -4.43
C PHE A 100 -8.70 -13.16 -3.46
N GLY A 101 -9.69 -12.40 -3.94
CA GLY A 101 -10.89 -12.04 -3.17
C GLY A 101 -10.68 -10.93 -2.12
N THR A 102 -9.61 -10.14 -2.25
CA THR A 102 -9.27 -9.02 -1.35
C THR A 102 -9.65 -7.66 -1.94
N PHE A 103 -10.27 -7.65 -3.12
CA PHE A 103 -10.75 -6.41 -3.75
C PHE A 103 -11.99 -5.86 -3.03
N VAL A 104 -11.93 -4.60 -2.61
CA VAL A 104 -13.06 -3.85 -2.07
C VAL A 104 -13.18 -2.51 -2.79
N GLU A 105 -14.39 -2.20 -3.25
CA GLU A 105 -14.70 -0.93 -3.90
C GLU A 105 -14.96 0.19 -2.87
N GLU A 106 -14.50 1.40 -3.21
CA GLU A 106 -14.84 2.62 -2.49
C GLU A 106 -16.32 2.98 -2.68
N LEU A 107 -17.01 3.15 -1.55
CA LEU A 107 -18.40 3.55 -1.49
C LEU A 107 -18.53 5.02 -1.11
N GLU A 108 -19.47 5.72 -1.74
CA GLU A 108 -19.70 7.14 -1.46
C GLU A 108 -20.40 7.35 -0.11
N GLU A 109 -21.24 6.40 0.29
CA GLU A 109 -21.93 6.38 1.58
C GLU A 109 -21.01 6.05 2.77
N ASP A 110 -19.85 5.41 2.53
CA ASP A 110 -18.84 5.10 3.54
C ASP A 110 -17.47 5.58 3.05
N ARG A 111 -17.29 6.91 2.99
CA ARG A 111 -16.04 7.52 2.51
C ARG A 111 -14.83 7.08 3.36
N PRO A 112 -13.65 6.86 2.74
CA PRO A 112 -12.41 6.53 3.44
C PRO A 112 -12.05 7.51 4.56
N ARG A 113 -11.70 6.99 5.73
CA ARG A 113 -11.09 7.71 6.85
C ARG A 113 -9.67 7.23 7.05
N TYR A 114 -8.70 8.13 7.12
CA TYR A 114 -7.28 7.77 7.15
C TYR A 114 -6.65 7.89 8.53
N GLY A 115 -5.47 7.31 8.65
CA GLY A 115 -4.69 7.23 9.88
C GLY A 115 -4.30 5.79 10.13
N ILE A 116 -4.14 5.45 11.41
CA ILE A 116 -4.04 4.05 11.85
C ILE A 116 -5.15 3.81 12.87
N VAL A 117 -5.57 2.55 13.02
CA VAL A 117 -6.67 2.15 13.93
C VAL A 117 -6.47 2.73 15.34
N LYS A 118 -5.22 2.76 15.81
CA LYS A 118 -4.81 3.42 17.06
C LYS A 118 -3.79 4.52 16.76
N ASN A 119 -4.29 5.72 16.47
CA ASN A 119 -3.43 6.86 16.13
C ASN A 119 -2.36 7.15 17.19
N ILE A 120 -1.12 7.36 16.74
CA ILE A 120 0.00 7.76 17.57
C ILE A 120 0.05 9.29 17.68
N GLY A 121 -0.05 9.81 18.90
CA GLY A 121 -0.05 11.25 19.20
C GLY A 121 1.34 11.88 19.31
N THR A 122 2.31 11.45 18.50
CA THR A 122 3.71 11.91 18.61
C THR A 122 4.38 12.07 17.24
N PHE A 123 5.31 13.01 17.16
CA PHE A 123 6.18 13.23 15.99
C PHE A 123 7.60 12.70 16.21
N ASN A 124 7.87 11.99 17.30
CA ASN A 124 9.18 11.38 17.54
C ASN A 124 9.41 10.23 16.54
N PRO A 125 10.42 10.33 15.64
CA PRO A 125 10.59 9.37 14.55
C PRO A 125 10.90 7.95 15.04
N LEU A 126 11.56 7.79 16.19
CA LEU A 126 11.82 6.48 16.77
C LEU A 126 10.53 5.83 17.27
N LYS A 127 9.67 6.59 17.97
CA LYS A 127 8.37 6.05 18.40
C LYS A 127 7.50 5.70 17.21
N VAL A 128 7.44 6.56 16.19
CA VAL A 128 6.70 6.29 14.96
C VAL A 128 7.21 5.03 14.27
N ALA A 129 8.53 4.85 14.14
CA ALA A 129 9.09 3.69 13.46
C ALA A 129 8.95 2.36 14.23
N PHE A 130 9.01 2.39 15.56
CA PHE A 130 9.16 1.17 16.38
C PHE A 130 7.93 0.80 17.24
N HIS A 131 6.87 1.62 17.31
CA HIS A 131 5.71 1.30 18.17
C HIS A 131 5.02 -0.03 17.80
N GLU A 132 4.83 -0.31 16.51
CA GLU A 132 4.24 -1.59 16.06
C GLU A 132 5.16 -2.77 16.37
N TRP A 133 6.48 -2.64 16.17
CA TRP A 133 7.45 -3.66 16.55
C TRP A 133 7.36 -4.01 18.04
N ILE A 134 7.24 -3.02 18.92
CA ILE A 134 7.04 -3.24 20.35
C ILE A 134 5.66 -3.87 20.61
N GLY A 135 4.63 -3.45 19.87
CA GLY A 135 3.26 -3.97 19.98
C GLY A 135 3.16 -5.46 19.66
N MET A 136 3.97 -5.99 18.74
CA MET A 136 3.99 -7.42 18.39
C MET A 136 4.45 -8.34 19.53
N PHE A 137 5.18 -7.82 20.52
CA PHE A 137 5.70 -8.60 21.66
C PHE A 137 4.90 -8.40 22.95
N LYS A 138 3.77 -7.69 22.89
CA LYS A 138 2.88 -7.45 24.03
C LYS A 138 1.58 -8.23 23.87
#